data_AF-A0A317QP83-F1
#
_entry.id   AF-A0A317QP83-F1
#
_cell.length_a   1.000
_cell.length_b   1.000
_cell.length_c   1.000
_cell.angle_alpha   90.00
_cell.angle_beta   90.00
_cell.angle_gamma   90.00
#
_symmetry.space_group_name_H-M   'P 1'
#
loop_
_entity.id
_entity.type
_entity.pdbx_description
1 polymer ?
#
loop_
_entity_poly.entity_id
_entity_poly.type
_entity_poly.pdbx_seq_one_letter_code
_entity_poly.pdbx_strand_id
1 'polypeptide(L)'
;MTTDPDPTEQASGPRAPNPHPQLRRLHGLEGTWRLEGHDLDGSAPFTGTVTRRWLPGGHFLVQRMRIDGKEQEGAEYIGYDHAQETLRSMFFSDEGPGPFCSFALEYFWRIEGDDLTIWHGAQDSPARFRGTIDRTAGTVRGRWEWPGGGYEATETRLDEDE
;
A
#
# COMPACT_ATOMS: atom_id res chain seq x y z
N MET A 1 58.02 10.28 20.40
CA MET A 1 56.74 11.01 20.30
C MET A 1 56.14 10.62 18.98
N THR A 2 55.24 9.63 19.00
CA THR A 2 54.51 9.17 17.82
C THR A 2 53.17 9.89 17.85
N THR A 3 52.90 10.73 16.85
CA THR A 3 51.63 11.44 16.73
C THR A 3 50.67 10.53 15.98
N ASP A 4 49.60 10.09 16.65
CA ASP A 4 48.44 9.45 16.02
C ASP A 4 47.72 10.44 15.10
N PRO A 5 47.25 10.04 13.90
CA PRO A 5 46.33 10.86 13.13
C PRO A 5 44.93 10.82 13.75
N ASP A 6 44.34 12.01 13.90
CA ASP A 6 42.96 12.28 14.36
C ASP A 6 41.94 11.37 13.65
N PRO A 7 40.94 10.81 14.36
CA PRO A 7 39.94 9.98 13.73
C PRO A 7 38.98 10.86 12.93
N THR A 8 39.19 10.86 11.61
CA THR A 8 38.16 10.90 10.57
C THR A 8 36.92 11.71 10.96
N GLU A 9 36.97 13.01 10.64
CA GLU A 9 35.77 13.82 10.43
C GLU A 9 34.94 13.12 9.35
N GLN A 10 33.97 12.30 9.77
CA GLN A 10 33.02 11.67 8.86
C GLN A 10 32.18 12.78 8.24
N ALA A 11 32.55 13.15 7.02
CA ALA A 11 31.79 14.06 6.18
C ALA A 11 30.35 13.52 6.10
N SER A 12 29.43 14.23 6.73
CA SER A 12 28.01 13.92 6.68
C SER A 12 27.55 14.05 5.23
N GLY A 13 27.17 12.94 4.63
CA GLY A 13 26.56 12.92 3.30
C GLY A 13 25.26 13.76 3.26
N PRO A 14 24.69 13.99 2.07
CA PRO A 14 23.44 14.74 1.93
C PRO A 14 22.37 14.12 2.83
N ARG A 15 21.78 14.94 3.73
CA ARG A 15 20.67 14.49 4.58
C ARG A 15 19.50 14.10 3.68
N ALA A 16 18.98 12.90 3.85
CA ALA A 16 17.77 12.47 3.15
C ALA A 16 16.64 13.51 3.39
N PRO A 17 15.85 13.86 2.36
CA PRO A 17 14.75 14.79 2.52
C PRO A 17 13.75 14.25 3.56
N ASN A 18 12.98 15.12 4.21
CA ASN A 18 11.89 14.65 5.07
C ASN A 18 10.76 14.04 4.22
N PRO A 19 10.01 13.03 4.73
CA PRO A 19 8.82 12.52 4.07
C PRO A 19 7.80 13.61 3.80
N HIS A 20 7.11 13.50 2.66
CA HIS A 20 6.06 14.44 2.30
C HIS A 20 4.89 14.36 3.30
N PRO A 21 4.31 15.49 3.77
CA PRO A 21 3.26 15.48 4.79
C PRO A 21 2.02 14.65 4.43
N GLN A 22 1.73 14.47 3.14
CA GLN A 22 0.60 13.67 2.66
C GLN A 22 0.69 12.19 3.06
N LEU A 23 1.89 11.68 3.31
CA LEU A 23 2.12 10.31 3.78
C LEU A 23 1.50 10.05 5.17
N ARG A 24 1.26 11.11 5.97
CA ARG A 24 0.57 10.98 7.28
C ARG A 24 -0.83 10.37 7.15
N ARG A 25 -1.48 10.52 5.99
CA ARG A 25 -2.79 9.92 5.70
C ARG A 25 -2.76 8.39 5.72
N LEU A 26 -1.59 7.80 5.45
CA LEU A 26 -1.38 6.35 5.43
C LEU A 26 -1.00 5.76 6.80
N HIS A 27 -0.64 6.58 7.80
CA HIS A 27 -0.19 6.09 9.11
C HIS A 27 -1.20 5.13 9.75
N GLY A 28 -2.49 5.44 9.61
CA GLY A 28 -3.57 4.60 10.12
C GLY A 28 -3.70 3.23 9.45
N LEU A 29 -2.91 2.92 8.42
CA LEU A 29 -2.94 1.63 7.73
C LEU A 29 -1.84 0.68 8.19
N GLU A 30 -0.83 1.15 8.94
CA GLU A 30 0.21 0.27 9.48
C GLU A 30 -0.37 -0.82 10.39
N GLY A 31 0.14 -2.04 10.24
CA GLY A 31 -0.28 -3.22 10.98
C GLY A 31 -0.53 -4.43 10.09
N THR A 32 -1.05 -5.50 10.71
CA THR A 32 -1.50 -6.70 10.01
C THR A 32 -3.03 -6.72 9.97
N TRP A 33 -3.58 -7.11 8.83
CA TRP A 33 -5.01 -7.05 8.55
C TRP A 33 -5.47 -8.37 7.96
N ARG A 34 -6.60 -8.89 8.44
CA ARG A 34 -7.36 -9.95 7.79
C ARG A 34 -8.09 -9.36 6.60
N LEU A 35 -7.91 -9.97 5.42
CA LEU A 35 -8.64 -9.62 4.20
C LEU A 35 -9.75 -10.64 3.96
N GLU A 36 -10.93 -10.15 3.64
CA GLU A 36 -12.08 -10.93 3.20
C GLU A 36 -12.66 -10.26 1.94
N GLY A 37 -12.91 -11.05 0.90
CA GLY A 37 -13.40 -10.54 -0.37
C GLY A 37 -14.47 -11.40 -1.01
N HIS A 38 -15.36 -10.74 -1.74
CA HIS A 38 -16.51 -11.35 -2.41
C HIS A 38 -16.60 -10.82 -3.84
N ASP A 39 -16.38 -11.69 -4.82
CA ASP A 39 -16.54 -11.33 -6.24
C ASP A 39 -18.01 -11.01 -6.55
N LEU A 40 -18.22 -10.00 -7.39
CA LEU A 40 -19.56 -9.56 -7.80
C LEU A 40 -20.23 -10.52 -8.79
N ASP A 41 -19.49 -11.48 -9.34
CA ASP A 41 -20.00 -12.50 -10.26
C ASP A 41 -20.57 -13.74 -9.55
N GLY A 42 -20.55 -13.77 -8.21
CA GLY A 42 -21.06 -14.86 -7.40
C GLY A 42 -20.07 -16.02 -7.20
N SER A 43 -18.79 -15.84 -7.55
CA SER A 43 -17.73 -16.77 -7.20
C SER A 43 -17.57 -16.93 -5.68
N ALA A 44 -16.92 -18.01 -5.27
CA ALA A 44 -16.67 -18.27 -3.85
C ALA A 44 -15.87 -17.12 -3.21
N PRO A 45 -16.16 -16.75 -1.96
CA PRO A 45 -15.40 -15.72 -1.27
C PRO A 45 -13.93 -16.15 -1.13
N PHE A 46 -13.05 -15.15 -1.10
CA PHE A 46 -11.64 -15.35 -0.79
C PHE A 46 -11.28 -14.67 0.52
N THR A 47 -10.23 -15.16 1.15
CA THR A 47 -9.68 -14.56 2.36
C THR A 47 -8.16 -14.49 2.25
N GLY A 48 -7.54 -13.64 3.06
CA GLY A 48 -6.11 -13.45 3.03
C GLY A 48 -5.59 -12.62 4.19
N THR A 49 -4.34 -12.20 4.07
CA THR A 49 -3.68 -11.33 5.03
C THR A 49 -2.95 -10.23 4.30
N VAL A 50 -3.07 -9.01 4.82
CA VAL A 50 -2.34 -7.83 4.36
C VAL A 50 -1.50 -7.29 5.50
N THR A 51 -0.19 -7.19 5.33
CA THR A 51 0.73 -6.61 6.31
C THR A 51 1.31 -5.33 5.75
N ARG A 52 1.22 -4.24 6.52
CA ARG A 52 1.72 -2.92 6.14
C ARG A 52 2.72 -2.42 7.15
N ARG A 53 3.93 -2.06 6.70
CA ARG A 53 5.03 -1.54 7.53
C ARG A 53 5.75 -0.40 6.86
N TRP A 54 6.13 0.62 7.62
CA TRP A 54 6.98 1.69 7.10
C TRP A 54 8.42 1.22 6.89
N LEU A 55 9.03 1.60 5.76
CA LEU A 55 10.48 1.51 5.63
C LEU A 55 11.17 2.55 6.53
N PRO A 56 12.42 2.29 6.96
CA PRO A 56 13.23 3.30 7.63
C PRO A 56 13.24 4.61 6.84
N GLY A 57 13.04 5.72 7.55
CA GLY A 57 12.93 7.06 6.96
C GLY A 57 11.51 7.48 6.61
N GLY A 58 10.52 6.59 6.59
CA GLY A 58 9.09 6.97 6.50
C GLY A 58 8.63 7.49 5.12
N HIS A 59 9.38 7.21 4.06
CA HIS A 59 9.03 7.62 2.69
C HIS A 59 8.08 6.67 1.98
N PHE A 60 8.09 5.40 2.38
CA PHE A 60 7.28 4.35 1.76
C PHE A 60 6.64 3.47 2.83
N LEU A 61 5.34 3.25 2.68
CA LEU A 61 4.61 2.18 3.35
C LEU A 61 4.64 0.96 2.44
N VAL A 62 5.19 -0.15 2.94
CA VAL A 62 5.25 -1.41 2.19
C VAL A 62 4.10 -2.28 2.63
N GLN A 63 3.29 -2.70 1.66
CA GLN A 63 2.22 -3.67 1.84
C GLN A 63 2.70 -5.03 1.33
N ARG A 64 2.40 -6.11 2.06
CA ARG A 64 2.49 -7.48 1.58
C ARG A 64 1.12 -8.11 1.66
N MET A 65 0.71 -8.77 0.59
CA MET A 65 -0.57 -9.44 0.48
C MET A 65 -0.33 -10.93 0.27
N ARG A 66 -1.13 -11.77 0.94
CA ARG A 66 -1.20 -13.21 0.72
C ARG A 66 -2.66 -13.64 0.71
N ILE A 67 -3.07 -14.45 -0.27
CA ILE A 67 -4.41 -15.04 -0.30
C ILE A 67 -4.36 -16.46 0.26
N ASP A 68 -5.30 -16.80 1.14
CA ASP A 68 -5.36 -18.13 1.75
C ASP A 68 -5.76 -19.20 0.74
N GLY A 69 -5.17 -20.39 0.88
CA GLY A 69 -5.44 -21.53 0.00
C GLY A 69 -4.89 -21.38 -1.42
N LYS A 70 -4.20 -20.28 -1.72
CA LYS A 70 -3.47 -20.04 -2.98
C LYS A 70 -2.02 -19.71 -2.66
N GLU A 71 -1.11 -20.04 -3.58
CA GLU A 71 0.27 -19.53 -3.54
C GLU A 71 0.34 -18.10 -4.14
N GLN A 72 -0.70 -17.28 -3.95
CA GLN A 72 -0.75 -15.93 -4.48
C GLN A 72 -0.21 -14.94 -3.46
N GLU A 73 0.85 -14.24 -3.83
CA GLU A 73 1.56 -13.29 -2.99
C GLU A 73 1.87 -12.01 -3.76
N GLY A 74 1.82 -10.88 -3.07
CA GLY A 74 2.19 -9.60 -3.66
C GLY A 74 2.83 -8.64 -2.68
N ALA A 75 3.57 -7.69 -3.22
CA ALA A 75 4.19 -6.60 -2.50
C ALA A 75 3.89 -5.27 -3.19
N GLU A 76 3.48 -4.28 -2.40
CA GLU A 76 3.20 -2.93 -2.83
C GLU A 76 4.11 -1.95 -2.13
N TYR A 77 4.64 -0.97 -2.85
CA TYR A 77 5.36 0.16 -2.28
C TYR A 77 4.54 1.42 -2.48
N ILE A 78 4.00 1.98 -1.40
CA ILE A 78 3.13 3.16 -1.42
C ILE A 78 3.93 4.37 -0.96
N GLY A 79 4.02 5.40 -1.80
CA GLY A 79 4.80 6.62 -1.53
C GLY A 79 4.15 7.87 -2.09
N TYR A 80 4.89 8.98 -2.05
CA TYR A 80 4.46 10.26 -2.65
C TYR A 80 5.24 10.53 -3.94
N ASP A 81 4.53 10.70 -5.05
CA ASP A 81 5.08 11.08 -6.34
C ASP A 81 5.13 12.61 -6.41
N HIS A 82 6.33 13.18 -6.36
CA HIS A 82 6.54 14.63 -6.42
C HIS A 82 6.23 15.23 -7.80
N ALA A 83 6.33 14.45 -8.88
CA ALA A 83 6.06 14.94 -10.22
C ALA A 83 4.55 15.01 -10.50
N GLN A 84 3.80 14.08 -9.91
CA GLN A 84 2.33 14.01 -10.06
C GLN A 84 1.57 14.54 -8.84
N GLU A 85 2.29 15.04 -7.84
CA GLU A 85 1.78 15.64 -6.61
C GLU A 85 0.75 14.77 -5.86
N THR A 86 0.92 13.45 -5.91
CA THR A 86 -0.09 12.48 -5.43
C THR A 86 0.53 11.28 -4.73
N LEU A 87 -0.29 10.55 -3.97
CA LEU A 87 0.13 9.26 -3.45
C LEU A 87 0.04 8.22 -4.57
N ARG A 88 1.12 7.46 -4.76
CA ARG A 88 1.25 6.48 -5.82
C ARG A 88 1.88 5.21 -5.30
N SER A 89 1.57 4.10 -5.93
CA SER A 89 2.19 2.84 -5.62
C SER A 89 2.43 1.96 -6.84
N MET A 90 3.34 1.00 -6.65
CA MET A 90 3.63 -0.08 -7.59
C MET A 90 3.40 -1.40 -6.86
N PHE A 91 2.59 -2.29 -7.44
CA PHE A 91 2.30 -3.61 -6.92
C PHE A 91 2.91 -4.70 -7.82
N PHE A 92 3.62 -5.61 -7.18
CA PHE A 92 4.28 -6.76 -7.78
C PHE A 92 3.66 -8.02 -7.19
N SER A 93 3.17 -8.93 -8.03
CA SER A 93 2.70 -10.25 -7.61
C SER A 93 3.46 -11.37 -8.32
N ASP A 94 3.29 -12.59 -7.81
CA ASP A 94 3.73 -13.84 -8.45
C ASP A 94 3.11 -14.05 -9.84
N GLU A 95 1.93 -13.50 -10.09
CA GLU A 95 1.26 -13.51 -11.40
C GLU A 95 1.80 -12.45 -12.39
N GLY A 96 2.68 -11.56 -11.92
CA GLY A 96 3.17 -10.41 -12.68
C GLY A 96 2.08 -9.36 -12.93
N PRO A 97 2.35 -8.34 -13.78
CA PRO A 97 1.38 -7.26 -14.05
C PRO A 97 0.20 -7.66 -14.95
N GLY A 98 0.12 -8.93 -15.36
CA GLY A 98 -0.87 -9.40 -16.34
C GLY A 98 -0.82 -8.62 -17.66
N PRO A 99 -1.91 -8.60 -18.45
CA PRO A 99 -2.00 -7.79 -19.68
C PRO A 99 -2.16 -6.28 -19.40
N PHE A 100 -2.16 -5.85 -18.13
CA PHE A 100 -2.60 -4.52 -17.74
C PHE A 100 -1.46 -3.50 -17.72
N CYS A 101 -0.24 -3.93 -17.40
CA CYS A 101 0.94 -3.07 -17.32
C CYS A 101 2.18 -3.81 -17.81
N SER A 102 3.23 -3.07 -18.19
CA SER A 102 4.47 -3.64 -18.73
C SER A 102 5.48 -4.09 -17.67
N PHE A 103 5.35 -3.61 -16.42
CA PHE A 103 6.34 -3.85 -15.36
C PHE A 103 5.69 -4.25 -14.03
N ALA A 104 4.81 -3.40 -13.49
CA ALA A 104 4.07 -3.62 -12.25
C ALA A 104 2.70 -2.97 -12.36
N LEU A 105 1.72 -3.40 -11.56
CA LEU A 105 0.44 -2.69 -11.50
C LEU A 105 0.65 -1.36 -10.79
N GLU A 106 0.17 -0.28 -11.41
CA GLU A 106 0.34 1.06 -10.88
C GLU A 106 -0.95 1.56 -10.27
N TYR A 107 -0.88 2.18 -9.08
CA TYR A 107 -2.04 2.75 -8.43
C TYR A 107 -1.86 4.18 -7.96
N PHE A 108 -2.96 4.93 -7.99
CA PHE A 108 -3.09 6.29 -7.50
C PHE A 108 -4.00 6.31 -6.29
N TRP A 109 -3.59 6.96 -5.21
CA TRP A 109 -4.31 6.95 -3.95
C TRP A 109 -4.84 8.34 -3.60
N ARG A 110 -6.09 8.40 -3.13
CA ARG A 110 -6.66 9.58 -2.48
C ARG A 110 -7.33 9.16 -1.18
N ILE A 111 -6.95 9.84 -0.10
CA ILE A 111 -7.55 9.67 1.22
C ILE A 111 -8.05 11.03 1.70
N GLU A 112 -9.36 11.16 1.88
CA GLU A 112 -10.04 12.40 2.29
C GLU A 112 -10.86 12.12 3.54
N GLY A 113 -10.32 12.48 4.71
CA GLY A 113 -10.90 12.04 5.98
C GLY A 113 -10.84 10.52 6.11
N ASP A 114 -12.00 9.89 6.04
CA ASP A 114 -12.17 8.44 6.10
C ASP A 114 -12.39 7.83 4.71
N ASP A 115 -12.67 8.63 3.69
CA ASP A 115 -12.86 8.14 2.33
C ASP A 115 -11.52 7.73 1.69
N LEU A 116 -11.50 6.54 1.10
CA LEU A 116 -10.36 5.98 0.38
C LEU A 116 -10.78 5.70 -1.06
N THR A 117 -10.03 6.26 -2.01
CA THR A 117 -10.11 5.88 -3.43
C THR A 117 -8.73 5.47 -3.93
N ILE A 118 -8.68 4.35 -4.65
CA ILE A 118 -7.46 3.84 -5.30
C ILE A 118 -7.80 3.63 -6.77
N TRP A 119 -7.08 4.24 -7.69
CA TRP A 119 -7.27 4.03 -9.12
C TRP A 119 -6.13 3.21 -9.72
N HIS A 120 -6.46 2.28 -10.61
CA HIS A 120 -5.47 1.56 -11.40
C HIS A 120 -5.06 2.35 -12.65
N GLY A 121 -3.75 2.45 -12.88
CA GLY A 121 -3.10 3.01 -14.08
C GLY A 121 -3.08 4.54 -14.16
N ALA A 122 -4.18 5.21 -13.82
CA ALA A 122 -4.26 6.68 -13.82
C ALA A 122 -5.32 7.18 -12.83
N GLN A 123 -5.14 8.39 -12.31
CA GLN A 123 -6.17 9.05 -11.51
C GLN A 123 -7.48 9.16 -12.31
N ASP A 124 -8.61 8.96 -11.62
CA ASP A 124 -9.97 9.03 -12.20
C ASP A 124 -10.29 7.93 -13.22
N SER A 125 -9.45 6.89 -13.32
CA SER A 125 -9.70 5.66 -14.09
C SER A 125 -11.01 4.96 -13.67
N PRO A 126 -11.72 4.29 -14.60
CA PRO A 126 -12.89 3.48 -14.26
C PRO A 126 -12.54 2.22 -13.46
N ALA A 127 -11.28 1.76 -13.50
CA ALA A 127 -10.77 0.68 -12.66
C ALA A 127 -10.30 1.24 -11.32
N ARG A 128 -11.10 1.07 -10.26
CA ARG A 128 -10.84 1.71 -8.97
C ARG A 128 -11.41 0.96 -7.77
N PHE A 129 -10.75 1.10 -6.64
CA PHE A 129 -11.33 0.86 -5.31
C PHE A 129 -12.00 2.13 -4.80
N ARG A 130 -13.19 1.99 -4.20
CA ARG A 130 -13.80 3.02 -3.36
C ARG A 130 -14.24 2.40 -2.05
N GLY A 131 -13.85 3.02 -0.94
CA GLY A 131 -14.18 2.54 0.39
C GLY A 131 -13.97 3.58 1.47
N THR A 132 -14.07 3.13 2.72
CA THR A 132 -13.85 3.93 3.91
C THR A 132 -12.86 3.26 4.85
N ILE A 133 -12.11 4.08 5.59
CA ILE A 133 -11.17 3.69 6.64
C ILE A 133 -11.78 4.08 7.99
N ASP A 134 -12.21 3.10 8.77
CA ASP A 134 -12.58 3.29 10.17
C ASP A 134 -11.36 2.99 11.05
N ARG A 135 -10.70 4.05 11.51
CA ARG A 135 -9.49 3.95 12.34
C ARG A 135 -9.79 3.53 13.78
N THR A 136 -11.02 3.73 14.26
CA THR A 136 -11.42 3.36 15.62
C THR A 136 -11.78 1.88 15.67
N ALA A 137 -12.55 1.39 14.70
CA ALA A 137 -12.87 -0.02 14.59
C ALA A 137 -11.72 -0.86 14.00
N GLY A 138 -10.72 -0.21 13.40
CA GLY A 138 -9.63 -0.91 12.72
C GLY A 138 -10.15 -1.66 11.49
N THR A 139 -10.96 -1.01 10.65
CA THR A 139 -11.52 -1.64 9.44
C THR A 139 -11.32 -0.76 8.20
N VAL A 140 -11.08 -1.39 7.06
CA VAL A 140 -11.17 -0.77 5.73
C VAL A 140 -12.22 -1.53 4.95
N ARG A 141 -13.24 -0.87 4.42
CA ARG A 141 -14.32 -1.52 3.68
C ARG A 141 -14.58 -0.81 2.38
N GLY A 142 -14.71 -1.55 1.31
CA GLY A 142 -15.02 -0.96 0.01
C GLY A 142 -15.15 -1.99 -1.08
N ARG A 143 -15.04 -1.49 -2.31
CA ARG A 143 -15.24 -2.28 -3.50
C ARG A 143 -14.27 -1.86 -4.58
N TRP A 144 -13.63 -2.85 -5.20
CA TRP A 144 -12.99 -2.70 -6.49
C TRP A 144 -14.01 -2.86 -7.60
N GLU A 145 -13.99 -1.94 -8.56
CA GLU A 145 -14.86 -1.94 -9.73
C GLU A 145 -14.03 -1.63 -10.98
N TRP A 146 -14.32 -2.31 -12.08
CA TRP A 146 -13.77 -2.01 -13.40
C TRP A 146 -14.78 -2.44 -14.49
N PRO A 147 -14.59 -2.03 -15.75
CA PRO A 147 -15.47 -2.48 -16.83
C PRO A 147 -15.48 -4.01 -16.95
N GLY A 148 -16.62 -4.63 -16.62
CA GLY A 148 -16.82 -6.07 -16.72
C GLY A 148 -16.53 -6.87 -15.45
N GLY A 149 -16.22 -6.23 -14.31
CA GLY A 149 -16.00 -6.96 -13.06
C GLY A 149 -15.79 -6.09 -11.83
N GLY A 150 -15.62 -6.75 -10.70
CA GLY A 150 -15.36 -6.12 -9.41
C GLY A 150 -15.54 -7.10 -8.26
N TYR A 151 -15.08 -6.69 -7.08
CA TYR A 151 -15.26 -7.43 -5.84
C TYR A 151 -15.38 -6.47 -4.66
N GLU A 152 -16.14 -6.88 -3.65
CA GLU A 152 -16.14 -6.21 -2.34
C GLU A 152 -14.97 -6.73 -1.51
N ALA A 153 -14.38 -5.85 -0.72
CA ALA A 153 -13.29 -6.20 0.18
C ALA A 153 -13.49 -5.53 1.54
N THR A 154 -13.29 -6.32 2.58
CA THR A 154 -13.18 -5.86 3.97
C THR A 154 -11.83 -6.27 4.50
N GLU A 155 -11.11 -5.31 5.06
CA GLU A 155 -9.93 -5.55 5.87
C GLU A 155 -10.25 -5.25 7.33
N THR A 156 -9.89 -6.15 8.22
CA THR A 156 -10.02 -5.98 9.68
C THR A 156 -8.65 -6.11 10.31
N ARG A 157 -8.25 -5.13 11.11
CA ARG A 157 -6.95 -5.16 11.80
C ARG A 157 -6.91 -6.36 12.73
N LEU A 158 -5.80 -7.09 12.68
CA LEU A 158 -5.49 -8.12 13.65
C LEU A 158 -4.75 -7.47 14.80
N ASP A 159 -5.19 -7.76 16.02
CA ASP A 159 -4.43 -7.43 17.21
C ASP A 159 -3.13 -8.24 17.15
N GLU A 160 -2.00 -7.58 17.41
CA GLU A 160 -0.75 -8.31 17.64
C GLU A 160 -0.92 -8.94 19.02
N ASP A 161 -1.22 -10.25 19.08
CA ASP A 161 -1.12 -11.00 20.33
C ASP A 161 0.29 -10.79 20.89
N GLU A 162 0.37 -10.22 22.10
CA GLU A 162 1.60 -9.89 22.83
C GLU A 162 2.39 -11.14 23.26
#